data_AF-A0A1Q9B167-F1
#
_entry.id   AF-A0A1Q9B167-F1
#
_cell.length_a   1.000
_cell.length_b   1.000
_cell.length_c   1.000
_cell.angle_alpha   90.00
_cell.angle_beta   90.00
_cell.angle_gamma   90.00
#
_symmetry.space_group_name_H-M   'P 1'
#
loop_
_entity.id
_entity.type
_entity.pdbx_description
1 polymer ?
#
loop_
_entity_poly.entity_id
_entity_poly.type
_entity_poly.pdbx_seq_one_letter_code
_entity_poly.pdbx_strand_id
1 'polypeptide(L)' 'MHQEPIDSFADALEPMTEDEVFSLLSRLERDSEKAEGEERDEVMARITLVTEEIERRYPGQVLAPYRAWKSRDPLA' A
#
# COMPACT_ATOMS: atom_id res chain seq x y z
N MET A 1 -7.31 -16.03 8.93
CA MET A 1 -7.66 -14.64 9.30
C MET A 1 -8.40 -14.06 8.12
N HIS A 2 -9.59 -13.49 8.31
CA HIS A 2 -10.29 -12.83 7.20
C HIS A 2 -9.61 -11.48 6.97
N GLN A 3 -8.97 -11.31 5.82
CA GLN A 3 -8.54 -9.98 5.40
C GLN A 3 -9.79 -9.15 5.08
N GLU A 4 -9.75 -7.83 5.31
CA GLU A 4 -10.90 -6.97 5.00
C GLU A 4 -11.30 -7.07 3.53
N PRO A 5 -12.60 -7.03 3.19
CA PRO A 5 -13.05 -6.96 1.80
C PRO A 5 -12.37 -5.79 1.07
N ILE A 6 -12.03 -5.99 -0.22
CA ILE A 6 -11.34 -4.99 -1.04
C ILE A 6 -12.11 -3.65 -1.07
N ASP A 7 -13.44 -3.71 -1.14
CA ASP A 7 -14.29 -2.50 -1.16
C ASP A 7 -14.20 -1.70 0.14
N SER A 8 -14.09 -2.38 1.29
CA SER A 8 -13.94 -1.73 2.60
C SER A 8 -12.51 -1.27 2.88
N PHE A 9 -11.54 -1.79 2.13
CA PHE A 9 -10.13 -1.47 2.32
C PHE A 9 -9.82 -0.03 1.91
N ALA A 10 -10.43 0.48 0.83
CA ALA A 10 -10.23 1.88 0.41
C ALA A 10 -10.71 2.88 1.47
N ASP A 11 -11.88 2.65 2.07
CA ASP A 11 -12.41 3.48 3.16
C ASP A 11 -11.51 3.44 4.41
N ALA A 12 -10.87 2.30 4.67
CA ALA A 12 -9.92 2.15 5.77
C ALA A 12 -8.62 2.94 5.57
N LEU A 13 -8.24 3.26 4.32
CA LEU A 13 -7.03 4.04 4.02
C LEU A 13 -7.20 5.52 4.34
N GLU A 14 -8.38 6.09 4.16
CA GLU A 14 -8.61 7.54 4.31
C GLU A 14 -8.19 8.13 5.67
N PRO A 15 -8.52 7.51 6.83
CA PRO A 15 -8.11 8.03 8.14
C PRO A 15 -6.64 7.75 8.48
N MET A 16 -5.93 6.90 7.72
CA MET A 16 -4.53 6.56 8.00
C MET A 16 -3.62 7.77 7.78
N THR A 17 -2.57 7.88 8.57
CA THR A 17 -1.49 8.86 8.36
C THR A 17 -0.64 8.51 7.15
N GLU A 18 0.19 9.46 6.70
CA GLU A 18 1.16 9.24 5.61
C GLU A 18 2.08 8.05 5.91
N ASP A 19 2.68 8.01 7.11
CA ASP A 19 3.59 6.94 7.53
C ASP A 19 2.90 5.57 7.55
N GLU A 20 1.63 5.51 7.97
CA GLU A 20 0.87 4.26 8.00
C GLU A 20 0.55 3.75 6.59
N VAL A 21 0.15 4.64 5.67
CA VAL A 21 -0.10 4.28 4.26
C VAL A 21 1.18 3.79 3.60
N PHE A 22 2.31 4.45 3.84
CA PHE A 22 3.61 4.04 3.28
C PHE A 22 4.11 2.73 3.88
N SER A 23 3.96 2.54 5.19
CA SER A 23 4.31 1.28 5.86
C SER A 23 3.46 0.12 5.33
N LEU A 24 2.16 0.36 5.10
CA LEU A 24 1.26 -0.61 4.52
C LEU A 24 1.69 -1.00 3.10
N LEU A 25 2.03 -0.02 2.25
CA LEU A 25 2.55 -0.30 0.90
C LEU A 25 3.84 -1.13 0.96
N SER A 26 4.80 -0.77 1.80
CA SER A 26 6.06 -1.52 1.94
C SER A 26 5.83 -2.97 2.42
N ARG A 27 4.89 -3.16 3.34
CA ARG A 27 4.48 -4.51 3.77
C ARG A 27 3.85 -5.30 2.63
N LEU A 28 2.88 -4.72 1.91
CA LEU A 28 2.20 -5.39 0.81
C LEU A 28 3.18 -5.76 -0.32
N GLU A 29 4.14 -4.89 -0.65
CA GLU A 29 5.21 -5.21 -1.59
C GLU A 29 5.98 -6.48 -1.17
N ARG A 30 6.40 -6.57 0.11
CA ARG A 30 7.09 -7.76 0.65
C ARG A 30 6.21 -9.01 0.70
N ASP A 31 4.92 -8.85 0.99
CA ASP A 31 3.98 -9.96 1.01
C ASP A 31 3.73 -10.46 -0.43
N SER A 32 3.71 -9.57 -1.43
CA SER A 32 3.59 -9.93 -2.84
C SER A 32 4.79 -10.73 -3.37
N GLU A 33 5.98 -10.54 -2.80
CA GLU A 33 7.16 -11.33 -3.16
C GLU A 33 7.07 -12.78 -2.70
N LYS A 34 6.26 -13.06 -1.66
CA LYS A 34 6.11 -14.38 -1.03
C LYS A 34 4.83 -15.10 -1.45
N ALA A 35 3.80 -14.36 -1.85
CA ALA A 35 2.51 -14.89 -2.23
C ALA A 35 2.51 -15.49 -3.65
N GLU A 36 1.71 -16.54 -3.82
CA GLU A 36 1.49 -17.24 -5.09
C GLU A 36 -0.02 -17.39 -5.38
N GLY A 37 -0.37 -17.57 -6.66
CA GLY A 37 -1.76 -17.78 -7.08
C GLY A 37 -2.71 -16.67 -6.66
N GLU A 38 -3.91 -17.04 -6.19
CA GLU A 38 -4.99 -16.12 -5.81
C GLU A 38 -4.57 -15.15 -4.69
N GLU A 39 -3.72 -15.59 -3.75
CA GLU A 39 -3.20 -14.73 -2.68
C GLU A 39 -2.36 -13.59 -3.25
N ARG A 40 -1.55 -13.88 -4.27
CA ARG A 40 -0.75 -12.86 -4.96
C ARG A 40 -1.67 -11.83 -5.62
N ASP A 41 -2.72 -12.28 -6.30
CA ASP A 41 -3.66 -11.41 -6.98
C ASP A 41 -4.40 -10.48 -5.99
N GLU A 42 -4.80 -11.00 -4.83
CA GLU A 42 -5.39 -10.22 -3.76
C GLU A 42 -4.43 -9.16 -3.20
N VAL A 43 -3.16 -9.53 -2.96
CA VAL A 43 -2.14 -8.59 -2.49
C VAL A 43 -1.88 -7.50 -3.54
N MET A 44 -1.79 -7.86 -4.81
CA MET A 44 -1.62 -6.90 -5.90
C MET A 44 -2.79 -5.93 -6.02
N ALA A 45 -4.02 -6.40 -5.84
CA ALA A 45 -5.21 -5.53 -5.82
C ALA A 45 -5.15 -4.50 -4.68
N ARG A 46 -4.72 -4.92 -3.48
CA ARG A 46 -4.50 -4.01 -2.34
C ARG A 46 -3.38 -3.01 -2.62
N ILE A 47 -2.28 -3.44 -3.25
CA ILE A 47 -1.20 -2.52 -3.67
C ILE A 47 -1.78 -1.44 -4.57
N THR A 48 -2.57 -1.78 -5.58
CA THR A 48 -3.21 -0.79 -6.47
C THR A 48 -4.00 0.25 -5.68
N LEU A 49 -4.86 -0.17 -4.75
CA LEU A 49 -5.65 0.76 -3.92
C LEU A 49 -4.77 1.68 -3.05
N VAL A 50 -3.71 1.15 -2.45
CA VAL A 50 -2.77 1.98 -1.67
C VAL A 50 -2.04 2.97 -2.57
N THR A 51 -1.63 2.56 -3.78
CA THR A 51 -0.99 3.48 -4.73
C THR A 51 -1.92 4.59 -5.22
N GLU A 52 -3.21 4.28 -5.40
CA GLU A 52 -4.24 5.27 -5.74
C GLU A 52 -4.47 6.25 -4.59
N GLU A 53 -4.50 5.78 -3.34
CA GLU A 53 -4.59 6.64 -2.17
C GLU A 53 -3.38 7.59 -2.06
N ILE A 54 -2.17 7.10 -2.35
CA ILE A 54 -0.97 7.94 -2.38
C ILE A 54 -1.10 9.01 -3.47
N GLU A 55 -1.53 8.65 -4.68
CA GLU A 55 -1.74 9.63 -5.76
C GLU A 55 -2.84 10.65 -5.39
N ARG A 56 -3.90 10.24 -4.69
CA ARG A 56 -4.95 11.14 -4.19
C ARG A 56 -4.39 12.17 -3.20
N ARG A 57 -3.49 11.76 -2.31
CA ARG A 57 -2.84 12.64 -1.31
C ARG A 57 -1.75 13.53 -1.92
N TYR A 58 -1.05 13.04 -2.94
CA TYR A 58 0.04 13.75 -3.61
C TYR A 58 -0.16 13.79 -5.14
N PRO A 59 -1.16 14.53 -5.66
CA PRO A 59 -1.48 14.52 -7.08
C PRO A 59 -0.29 14.89 -7.97
N GLY A 60 -0.03 14.07 -8.99
CA GLY A 60 1.03 14.24 -9.97
C GLY A 60 2.42 13.86 -9.46
N GLN A 61 2.56 13.37 -8.23
CA GLN A 61 3.84 12.95 -7.67
C GLN A 61 4.08 11.45 -7.77
N VAL A 62 3.06 10.66 -8.15
CA VAL A 62 3.16 9.21 -8.27
C VAL A 62 3.70 8.64 -6.94
N LEU A 63 4.71 7.79 -6.97
CA LEU A 63 5.33 7.21 -5.78
C LEU A 63 6.56 7.98 -5.29
N ALA A 64 6.79 9.21 -5.74
CA ALA A 64 7.94 10.00 -5.27
C ALA A 64 7.96 10.20 -3.75
N PRO A 65 6.83 10.54 -3.08
CA PRO A 65 6.79 10.69 -1.62
C PRO A 65 7.12 9.37 -0.90
N TYR A 66 6.53 8.26 -1.35
CA TYR A 66 6.80 6.93 -0.82
C TYR A 66 8.27 6.53 -0.97
N ARG A 67 8.87 6.76 -2.14
CA ARG A 67 10.30 6.45 -2.38
C ARG A 67 11.22 7.28 -1.50
N ALA A 68 10.90 8.56 -1.33
CA ALA A 68 11.64 9.44 -0.43
C ALA A 68 11.55 8.93 1.03
N TRP A 69 10.35 8.58 1.49
CA TRP A 69 10.13 7.97 2.80
C TRP A 69 10.92 6.67 2.99
N LYS A 70 10.83 5.73 2.03
CA LYS A 70 11.51 4.43 2.08
C LYS A 70 13.03 4.56 2.10
N SER A 71 13.57 5.63 1.49
CA SER A 71 15.02 5.90 1.54
C SER A 71 15.52 6.42 2.90
N ARG A 72 14.62 6.92 3.76
CA ARG A 72 14.94 7.41 5.11
C ARG A 72 15.03 6.28 6.12
N ASP A 73 14.31 5.18 5.88
CA ASP A 73 14.37 3.97 6.70
C ASP A 73 14.45 2.72 5.81
N PRO A 74 15.65 2.14 5.61
CA PRO A 74 15.85 0.99 4.75
C PRO A 74 15.23 -0.32 5.29
N LEU A 75 14.66 -0.32 6.51
CA LEU A 75 14.04 -1.49 7.12
C LEU A 75 12.50 -1.42 7.17
N ALA A 76 11.90 -0.29 6.79
CA ALA A 76 10.45 -0.08 6.84
C ALA A 76 9.69 -0.91 5.81
#